data_AF-A0A945G1P4-F1
#
_entry.id   AF-A0A945G1P4-F1
#
_cell.length_a   1.000
_cell.length_b   1.000
_cell.length_c   1.000
_cell.angle_alpha   90.00
_cell.angle_beta   90.00
_cell.angle_gamma   90.00
#
_symmetry.space_group_name_H-M   'P 1'
#
loop_
_entity.id
_entity.type
_entity.pdbx_description
1 polymer ?
#
loop_
_entity_poly.entity_id
_entity_poly.type
_entity_poly.pdbx_seq_one_letter_code
_entity_poly.pdbx_strand_id
1 'polypeptide(L)'
;MTDKKPGIFKRIFSFIGNILTGVRYLFSFVILVFFVSILAGTFGDAVPPVPEKGALYLAPQGVLVDQKTYTDPINQIFSQTGQQNSETLVRDVIEAIDAARDDPRITHLLLDTDYMAGGGLSKLE
;
A
#
# COMPACT_ATOMS: atom_id res chain seq x y z
N MET A 1 3.73 41.85 49.46
CA MET A 1 3.35 40.92 48.37
C MET A 1 1.85 41.10 48.16
N THR A 2 1.45 41.91 47.19
CA THR A 2 0.05 42.30 47.02
C THR A 2 -0.53 41.53 45.84
N ASP A 3 -1.24 40.43 46.15
CA ASP A 3 -2.05 39.72 45.18
C ASP A 3 -3.15 40.65 44.67
N LYS A 4 -2.90 41.24 43.50
CA LYS A 4 -3.84 42.13 42.83
C LYS A 4 -4.91 41.25 42.17
N LYS A 5 -5.98 40.98 42.91
CA LYS A 5 -7.18 40.30 42.41
C LYS A 5 -7.57 40.93 41.06
N PRO A 6 -7.69 40.15 39.97
CA PRO A 6 -8.00 40.71 38.66
C PRO A 6 -9.36 41.42 38.74
N GLY A 7 -9.42 42.65 38.23
CA GLY A 7 -10.66 43.43 38.20
C GLY A 7 -11.78 42.65 37.50
N ILE A 8 -13.03 42.90 37.90
CA ILE A 8 -14.23 42.19 37.44
C ILE A 8 -14.30 42.16 35.90
N PHE A 9 -13.94 43.27 35.23
CA PHE A 9 -13.81 43.34 33.78
C PHE A 9 -12.76 42.38 33.21
N LYS A 10 -11.57 42.29 33.80
CA LYS A 10 -10.52 41.34 33.37
C LYS A 10 -10.96 39.88 33.56
N ARG A 11 -11.78 39.60 34.58
CA ARG A 11 -12.37 38.26 34.81
C ARG A 11 -13.42 37.90 33.76
N ILE A 12 -14.26 38.85 33.35
CA ILE A 12 -15.28 38.64 32.30
C ILE A 12 -14.61 38.46 30.92
N PHE A 13 -13.65 39.30 30.56
CA PHE A 13 -12.92 39.18 29.29
C PHE A 13 -12.09 37.88 29.20
N SER A 14 -11.45 37.46 30.29
CA SER A 14 -10.74 36.17 30.31
C SER A 14 -11.69 34.97 30.24
N PHE A 15 -12.89 35.07 30.82
CA PHE A 15 -13.90 34.02 30.71
C PHE A 15 -14.41 33.87 29.25
N ILE A 16 -14.70 34.99 28.58
CA ILE A 16 -15.09 34.99 27.16
C ILE A 16 -13.96 34.45 26.27
N GLY A 17 -12.71 34.87 26.53
CA GLY A 17 -11.53 34.38 25.82
C GLY A 17 -11.31 32.87 26.00
N ASN A 18 -11.55 32.35 27.21
CA ASN A 18 -11.46 30.92 27.49
C ASN A 18 -12.58 30.13 26.79
N ILE A 19 -13.80 30.66 26.72
CA ILE A 19 -14.91 30.06 25.95
C ILE A 19 -14.56 30.00 24.47
N LEU A 20 -14.08 31.12 23.89
CA LEU A 20 -13.72 31.17 22.48
C LEU A 20 -12.60 30.18 22.12
N THR A 21 -11.61 30.08 23.01
CA THR A 21 -10.54 29.08 22.94
C THR A 21 -11.09 27.65 23.01
N GLY A 22 -12.04 27.39 23.92
CA GLY A 22 -12.72 26.10 24.04
C GLY A 22 -13.51 25.71 22.79
N VAL A 23 -14.24 26.66 22.20
CA VAL A 23 -14.98 26.47 20.93
C VAL A 23 -14.01 26.16 19.79
N ARG A 24 -12.88 26.86 19.71
CA ARG A 24 -11.84 26.59 18.71
C ARG A 24 -11.28 25.17 18.85
N TYR A 25 -10.97 24.72 20.06
CA TYR A 25 -10.48 23.37 20.30
C TYR A 25 -11.53 22.30 19.98
N LEU A 26 -12.80 22.54 20.31
CA LEU A 26 -13.90 21.64 19.96
C LEU A 26 -14.03 21.50 18.43
N PHE A 27 -13.95 22.61 17.70
CA PHE A 27 -13.99 22.59 16.24
C PHE A 27 -12.80 21.83 15.63
N SER A 28 -11.59 22.07 16.14
CA SER A 28 -10.40 21.30 15.73
C SER A 28 -10.53 19.81 16.04
N PHE A 29 -11.13 19.45 17.18
CA PHE A 29 -11.38 18.06 17.56
C PHE A 29 -12.39 17.39 16.62
N VAL A 30 -13.49 18.08 16.28
CA VAL A 30 -14.49 17.57 15.33
C VAL A 30 -13.86 17.33 13.95
N ILE A 31 -13.05 18.28 13.46
CA ILE A 31 -12.33 18.11 12.18
C ILE A 31 -11.37 16.91 12.25
N LEU A 32 -10.63 16.77 13.34
CA LEU A 32 -9.73 15.62 13.53
C LEU A 32 -10.50 14.30 13.47
N VAL A 33 -11.59 14.19 14.23
CA VAL A 33 -12.45 12.99 14.25
C VAL A 33 -13.02 12.72 12.86
N PHE A 34 -13.43 13.74 12.12
CA PHE A 34 -13.93 13.61 10.75
C PHE A 34 -12.86 12.99 9.82
N PHE A 35 -11.64 13.53 9.81
CA PHE A 35 -10.54 12.98 9.01
C PHE A 35 -10.15 11.57 9.44
N VAL A 36 -10.06 11.31 10.75
CA VAL A 36 -9.78 9.97 11.29
C VAL A 36 -10.86 8.97 10.89
N SER A 37 -12.13 9.38 10.88
CA SER A 37 -13.26 8.51 10.49
C SER A 37 -13.24 8.18 9.01
N ILE A 38 -12.91 9.15 8.14
CA ILE A 38 -12.70 8.91 6.71
C ILE A 38 -11.57 7.91 6.53
N LEU A 39 -10.43 8.16 7.19
CA LEU A 39 -9.25 7.32 7.05
C LEU A 39 -9.53 5.89 7.56
N ALA A 40 -10.18 5.74 8.71
CA ALA A 40 -10.58 4.45 9.25
C ALA A 40 -11.59 3.72 8.34
N GLY A 41 -12.53 4.44 7.72
CA GLY A 41 -13.47 3.89 6.76
C GLY A 41 -12.80 3.29 5.53
N THR A 42 -11.68 3.86 5.07
CA THR A 42 -10.93 3.32 3.92
C THR A 42 -10.17 2.03 4.21
N PHE A 43 -9.91 1.69 5.47
CA PHE A 43 -9.28 0.42 5.86
C PHE A 43 -10.29 -0.68 6.21
N GLY A 44 -11.60 -0.37 6.13
CA GLY A 44 -12.69 -1.27 6.48
C GLY A 44 -13.12 -2.23 5.37
N ASP A 45 -12.44 -2.22 4.21
CA ASP A 45 -12.66 -3.25 3.20
C ASP A 45 -12.20 -4.58 3.80
N ALA A 46 -13.19 -5.40 4.16
CA ALA A 46 -12.97 -6.76 4.62
C ALA A 46 -12.08 -7.45 3.59
N VAL A 47 -10.83 -7.72 3.99
CA VAL A 47 -9.92 -8.56 3.21
C VAL A 47 -10.73 -9.81 2.86
N PRO A 48 -10.99 -10.07 1.56
CA PRO A 48 -11.80 -11.20 1.18
C PRO A 48 -11.23 -12.44 1.88
N PRO A 49 -12.07 -13.25 2.55
CA PRO A 49 -11.56 -14.43 3.22
C PRO A 49 -10.77 -15.25 2.21
N VAL A 50 -9.54 -15.62 2.56
CA VAL A 50 -8.68 -16.40 1.67
C VAL A 50 -9.45 -17.67 1.29
N PRO A 51 -9.76 -17.86 0.01
CA PRO A 51 -10.60 -18.98 -0.40
C PRO A 51 -9.89 -20.30 -0.08
N GLU A 52 -10.65 -21.31 0.36
CA GLU A 52 -10.11 -22.64 0.69
C GLU A 52 -9.45 -23.30 -0.52
N LYS A 53 -9.88 -22.95 -1.74
CA LYS A 53 -9.32 -23.41 -3.00
C LYS A 53 -9.20 -22.24 -3.98
N GLY A 54 -8.11 -22.22 -4.74
CA GLY A 54 -7.82 -21.17 -5.71
C GLY A 54 -7.02 -21.68 -6.91
N ALA A 55 -6.69 -20.74 -7.79
CA ALA A 55 -5.79 -20.96 -8.93
C ALA A 55 -4.47 -20.22 -8.68
N LEU A 56 -3.35 -20.82 -9.10
CA LEU A 56 -2.09 -20.08 -9.22
C LEU A 56 -2.22 -19.16 -10.44
N TYR A 57 -2.33 -17.86 -10.19
CA TYR A 57 -2.23 -16.85 -11.24
C TYR A 57 -0.76 -16.52 -11.48
N LEU A 58 -0.24 -16.96 -12.63
CA LEU A 58 1.13 -16.78 -13.05
C LEU A 58 1.15 -15.78 -14.21
N ALA A 59 1.66 -14.57 -13.97
CA ALA A 59 1.72 -13.50 -14.95
C ALA A 59 3.16 -12.99 -15.16
N PRO A 60 4.00 -13.71 -15.94
CA PRO A 60 5.36 -13.27 -16.24
C PRO A 60 5.36 -11.93 -16.98
N GLN A 61 6.30 -11.08 -16.63
CA GLN A 61 6.47 -9.77 -17.25
C GLN A 61 7.78 -9.69 -18.02
N GLY A 62 7.70 -9.11 -19.22
CA GLY A 62 8.81 -8.92 -20.14
C GLY A 62 9.51 -10.23 -20.50
N VAL A 63 10.84 -10.27 -20.44
CA VAL A 63 11.63 -11.41 -20.95
C VAL A 63 11.93 -12.43 -19.85
N LEU A 64 11.77 -13.71 -20.16
CA LEU A 64 12.19 -14.82 -19.30
C LEU A 64 13.72 -14.97 -19.33
N VAL A 65 14.34 -14.83 -18.16
CA VAL A 65 15.79 -14.87 -18.00
C VAL A 65 16.22 -15.85 -16.90
N ASP A 66 17.43 -16.39 -17.02
CA ASP A 66 18.00 -17.25 -15.97
C ASP A 66 18.54 -16.42 -14.80
N GLN A 67 18.98 -15.19 -15.09
CA GLN A 67 19.52 -14.23 -14.13
C GLN A 67 19.07 -12.82 -14.52
N LYS A 68 18.69 -12.02 -13.52
CA LYS A 68 18.31 -10.62 -13.74
C LYS A 68 19.53 -9.77 -14.06
N THR A 69 19.36 -8.87 -15.01
CA THR A 69 20.35 -7.85 -15.33
C THR A 69 20.44 -6.87 -14.18
N TYR A 70 21.66 -6.61 -13.69
CA TYR A 70 21.87 -5.60 -12.65
C TYR A 70 21.49 -4.21 -13.17
N THR A 71 20.62 -3.54 -12.42
CA THR A 71 20.24 -2.15 -12.66
C THR A 71 20.53 -1.33 -11.42
N ASP A 72 21.12 -0.15 -11.59
CA ASP A 72 21.38 0.78 -10.48
C ASP A 72 20.05 1.28 -9.89
N PRO A 73 19.79 1.09 -8.58
CA PRO A 73 18.55 1.47 -7.93
C PRO A 73 18.26 2.98 -8.01
N ILE A 74 19.29 3.82 -8.06
CA ILE A 74 19.12 5.28 -8.21
C ILE A 74 18.55 5.59 -9.59
N ASN A 75 19.12 4.99 -10.63
CA ASN A 75 18.62 5.12 -12.00
C ASN A 75 17.23 4.47 -12.15
N GLN A 76 16.93 3.44 -11.36
CA GLN A 76 15.61 2.80 -11.34
C GLN A 76 14.49 3.74 -10.89
N ILE A 77 14.76 4.61 -9.91
CA ILE A 77 13.81 5.59 -9.38
C ILE A 77 13.61 6.76 -10.37
N PHE A 78 14.69 7.17 -11.05
CA PHE A 78 14.64 8.27 -12.02
C PHE A 78 14.17 7.85 -13.41
N SER A 79 14.24 6.56 -13.74
CA SER A 79 13.65 6.03 -14.98
C SER A 79 12.14 5.98 -14.85
N GLN A 80 11.44 6.44 -15.89
CA GLN A 80 9.97 6.42 -15.92
C GLN A 80 9.48 4.97 -15.78
N THR A 81 8.46 4.78 -14.95
CA THR A 81 7.90 3.51 -14.45
C THR A 81 7.30 2.57 -15.51
N GLY A 82 7.62 2.75 -16.80
CA GLY A 82 7.14 1.90 -17.90
C GLY A 82 8.19 1.51 -18.93
N GLN A 83 9.45 1.92 -18.76
CA GLN A 83 10.52 1.71 -19.74
C GLN A 83 11.68 0.84 -19.23
N GLN A 84 11.50 0.11 -18.13
CA GLN A 84 12.44 -0.92 -17.75
C GLN A 84 12.12 -2.19 -18.52
N ASN A 85 13.15 -2.80 -19.10
CA ASN A 85 13.10 -4.15 -19.63
C ASN A 85 12.70 -5.07 -18.46
N SER A 86 11.40 -5.31 -18.31
CA SER A 86 10.90 -6.18 -17.26
C SER A 86 11.47 -7.57 -17.54
N GLU A 87 12.03 -8.18 -16.50
CA GLU A 87 12.67 -9.48 -16.60
C GLU A 87 12.07 -10.37 -15.52
N THR A 88 11.55 -11.52 -15.95
CA THR A 88 11.04 -12.55 -15.05
C THR A 88 12.02 -13.70 -14.99
N LEU A 89 12.38 -14.11 -13.78
CA LEU A 89 13.29 -15.23 -13.57
C LEU A 89 12.57 -16.54 -13.85
N VAL A 90 13.16 -17.36 -14.73
CA VAL A 90 12.66 -18.71 -15.01
C VAL A 90 12.65 -19.55 -13.74
N ARG A 91 13.66 -19.38 -12.89
CA ARG A 91 13.73 -20.07 -11.60
C ARG A 91 12.53 -19.76 -10.71
N ASP A 92 12.12 -18.49 -10.61
CA ASP A 92 10.99 -18.08 -9.77
C ASP A 92 9.67 -18.66 -10.31
N VAL A 93 9.53 -18.74 -11.64
CA VAL A 93 8.37 -19.36 -12.30
C VAL A 93 8.31 -20.86 -11.97
N ILE A 94 9.42 -21.57 -12.11
CA ILE A 94 9.49 -23.01 -11.79
C ILE A 94 9.20 -23.23 -10.31
N GLU A 95 9.82 -22.45 -9.43
CA GLU A 95 9.63 -22.57 -7.98
C GLU A 95 8.18 -22.30 -7.55
N ALA A 96 7.51 -21.33 -8.18
CA ALA A 96 6.09 -21.06 -7.94
C ALA A 96 5.20 -22.23 -8.38
N ILE A 97 5.50 -22.85 -9.53
CA ILE A 97 4.76 -24.01 -10.03
C ILE A 97 5.01 -25.24 -9.14
N ASP A 98 6.24 -25.49 -8.73
CA ASP A 98 6.59 -26.59 -7.83
C ASP A 98 5.93 -26.42 -6.46
N ALA A 99 5.94 -25.20 -5.91
CA ALA A 99 5.24 -24.90 -4.66
C ALA A 99 3.72 -25.10 -4.79
N ALA A 100 3.14 -24.69 -5.92
CA ALA A 100 1.71 -24.88 -6.18
C ALA A 100 1.31 -26.33 -6.41
N ARG A 101 2.21 -27.16 -6.95
CA ARG A 101 1.98 -28.60 -7.15
C ARG A 101 1.71 -29.32 -5.82
N ASP A 102 2.42 -28.94 -4.76
CA ASP A 102 2.34 -29.58 -3.45
C ASP A 102 1.27 -28.94 -2.53
N ASP A 103 0.64 -27.83 -2.94
CA ASP A 103 -0.40 -27.15 -2.17
C ASP A 103 -1.82 -27.65 -2.55
N PRO A 104 -2.54 -28.38 -1.67
CA PRO A 104 -3.86 -28.91 -1.97
C PRO A 104 -4.94 -27.83 -2.17
N ARG A 105 -4.64 -26.57 -1.82
CA ARG A 105 -5.52 -25.42 -2.05
C ARG A 105 -5.43 -24.93 -3.50
N ILE A 106 -4.33 -25.19 -4.20
CA ILE A 106 -4.17 -24.78 -5.59
C ILE A 106 -4.70 -25.89 -6.50
N THR A 107 -5.72 -25.55 -7.27
CA THR A 107 -6.47 -26.53 -8.09
C THR A 107 -6.29 -26.32 -9.59
N HIS A 108 -5.90 -25.11 -9.98
CA HIS A 108 -5.76 -24.69 -11.37
C HIS A 108 -4.54 -23.78 -11.51
N LEU A 109 -3.99 -23.71 -12.72
CA LEU A 109 -2.96 -22.75 -13.10
C LEU A 109 -3.54 -21.84 -14.18
N LEU A 110 -3.51 -20.53 -13.93
CA LEU A 110 -3.88 -19.51 -14.90
C LEU A 110 -2.60 -18.80 -15.32
N LEU A 111 -2.14 -19.10 -16.54
CA LEU A 111 -0.99 -18.45 -17.14
C LEU A 111 -1.45 -17.26 -17.97
N ASP A 112 -1.01 -16.07 -17.58
CA ASP A 112 -1.26 -14.82 -18.29
C ASP A 112 0.06 -14.33 -18.91
N THR A 113 0.09 -14.29 -20.23
CA THR A 113 1.27 -13.89 -21.01
C THR A 113 1.12 -12.52 -21.65
N ASP A 114 0.08 -11.74 -21.31
CA ASP A 114 -0.21 -10.47 -22.00
C ASP A 114 0.95 -9.47 -21.89
N TYR A 115 1.68 -9.52 -20.78
CA TYR A 115 2.85 -8.69 -20.53
C TYR A 115 4.18 -9.41 -20.75
N MET A 116 4.17 -10.66 -21.23
CA MET A 116 5.37 -11.42 -21.52
C MET A 116 5.89 -11.05 -22.91
N ALA A 117 7.10 -10.52 -22.97
CA ALA A 117 7.78 -10.18 -24.23
C ALA A 117 8.41 -11.41 -24.91
N GLY A 118 8.65 -12.50 -24.15
CA GLY A 118 9.15 -13.77 -24.66
C GLY A 118 10.27 -14.36 -23.82
N GLY A 119 11.00 -15.33 -24.39
CA GLY A 119 12.15 -15.97 -23.75
C GLY A 119 13.01 -16.68 -24.80
N GLY A 120 14.25 -17.03 -24.43
CA GLY A 120 15.05 -17.91 -25.29
C GLY A 120 14.35 -19.27 -25.45
N LEU A 121 14.51 -19.94 -26.60
CA LEU A 121 13.80 -21.19 -26.90
C LEU A 121 13.96 -22.25 -25.78
N SER A 122 15.16 -22.37 -25.21
CA SER A 122 15.44 -23.28 -24.09
C SER A 122 14.69 -22.98 -22.78
N LYS A 123 13.98 -21.85 -22.70
CA LYS A 123 13.15 -21.43 -21.56
C LYS A 123 11.66 -21.62 -21.83
N LEU A 124 11.29 -21.84 -23.10
CA LEU A 124 9.90 -21.96 -23.55
C LEU A 124 9.50 -23.42 -23.84
N GLU A 125 10.48 -24.32 -23.96
CA GLU A 125 10.29 -25.77 -24.12
C GLU A 125 10.19 -26.50 -22.77
#